data_AF-A0AB39NZG9-F1
#
_entry.id   AF-A0AB39NZG9-F1
#
_cell.length_a   1.000
_cell.length_b   1.000
_cell.length_c   1.000
_cell.angle_alpha   90.00
_cell.angle_beta   90.00
_cell.angle_gamma   90.00
#
_symmetry.space_group_name_H-M   'P 1'
#
loop_
_entity.id
_entity.type
_entity.pdbx_description
1 polymer ?
#
loop_
_entity_poly.entity_id
_entity_poly.type
_entity_poly.pdbx_seq_one_letter_code
_entity_poly.pdbx_strand_id
1 'polypeptide(L)' 'MTDREYPRQRVTRGEHDWVMAWTSERTFHIACGPGNLTEALSMFRTWASEDVAGVL' A
#
# COMPACT_ATOMS: atom_id res chain seq x y z
N MET A 1 -7.52 15.23 -6.56
CA MET A 1 -6.88 14.18 -5.72
C MET A 1 -7.87 13.89 -4.61
N THR A 2 -8.71 12.88 -4.83
CA THR A 2 -9.72 12.43 -3.86
C THR A 2 -9.00 11.84 -2.65
N ASP A 3 -9.50 12.10 -1.45
CA ASP A 3 -8.98 11.51 -0.21
C ASP A 3 -9.20 9.99 -0.27
N ARG A 4 -8.20 9.22 -0.74
CA ARG A 4 -8.29 7.77 -0.86
C ARG A 4 -7.67 7.13 0.37
N GLU A 5 -8.52 6.72 1.29
CA GLU A 5 -8.09 5.97 2.47
C GLU A 5 -7.65 4.54 2.11
N TYR A 6 -6.63 4.07 2.80
CA TYR A 6 -6.14 2.71 2.78
C TYR A 6 -5.97 2.25 4.24
N PRO A 7 -6.89 1.41 4.76
CA PRO A 7 -6.80 0.88 6.11
C PRO A 7 -5.44 0.21 6.35
N ARG A 8 -4.93 0.33 7.57
CA ARG A 8 -3.63 -0.25 7.92
C ARG A 8 -3.65 -1.76 7.71
N GLN A 9 -2.89 -2.22 6.72
CA GLN A 9 -2.68 -3.63 6.42
C GLN A 9 -1.25 -4.01 6.78
N ARG A 10 -1.08 -5.12 7.50
CA ARG A 10 0.22 -5.72 7.81
C ARG A 10 0.20 -7.20 7.45
N VAL A 11 1.20 -7.62 6.68
CA VAL A 11 1.47 -9.02 6.40
C VAL A 11 2.86 -9.34 6.95
N THR A 12 3.00 -10.44 7.68
CA THR A 12 4.27 -10.88 8.27
C THR A 12 4.38 -12.39 8.08
N ARG A 13 5.44 -12.81 7.40
CA ARG A 13 5.72 -14.21 7.03
C ARG A 13 7.07 -14.70 7.56
N GLY A 14 7.89 -13.79 8.11
CA GLY A 14 9.14 -14.09 8.79
C GLY A 14 9.83 -12.83 9.28
N GLU A 15 11.05 -12.98 9.81
CA GLU A 15 11.85 -11.86 10.34
C GLU A 15 12.12 -10.77 9.28
N HIS A 16 12.41 -11.20 8.05
CA HIS A 16 12.74 -10.31 6.93
C HIS A 16 11.67 -10.30 5.83
N ASP A 17 10.59 -11.06 6.00
CA ASP A 17 9.49 -11.14 5.04
C ASP A 17 8.23 -10.50 5.65
N TRP A 18 8.05 -9.21 5.41
CA TRP A 18 6.91 -8.45 5.89
C TRP A 18 6.65 -7.20 5.04
N VAL A 19 5.39 -6.78 5.01
CA VAL A 19 4.96 -5.50 4.42
C VAL A 19 3.87 -4.88 5.27
N MET A 20 3.89 -3.56 5.38
CA MET A 20 2.89 -2.77 6.08
C MET A 20 2.58 -1.53 5.24
N ALA A 21 1.30 -1.29 4.96
CA ALA A 21 0.84 -0.13 4.21
C ALA A 21 -0.38 0.50 4.88
N TRP A 22 -0.48 1.83 4.83
CA TRP A 22 -1.59 2.61 5.37
C TRP A 22 -1.59 4.00 4.74
N THR A 23 -2.74 4.67 4.78
CA THR A 23 -2.80 6.12 4.55
C THR A 23 -2.89 6.87 5.87
N SER A 24 -2.18 7.98 5.98
CA SER A 24 -2.31 8.96 7.05
C SER A 24 -2.08 10.34 6.46
N GLU A 25 -2.86 11.34 6.87
CA GLU A 25 -2.66 12.73 6.41
C GLU A 25 -2.56 12.85 4.87
N ARG A 26 -3.41 12.11 4.14
CA ARG A 26 -3.44 12.05 2.65
C ARG A 26 -2.17 11.51 2.00
N THR A 27 -1.29 10.89 2.76
CA THR A 27 -0.05 10.27 2.29
C THR A 27 -0.16 8.76 2.39
N PHE A 28 0.21 8.04 1.32
CA PHE A 28 0.34 6.59 1.34
C PHE A 28 1.72 6.22 1.92
N HIS A 29 1.72 5.53 3.04
CA HIS A 29 2.92 5.07 3.72
C HIS A 29 3.13 3.58 3.47
N ILE A 30 4.40 3.18 3.32
CA ILE A 30 4.81 1.79 3.30
C ILE A 30 6.05 1.59 4.15
N ALA A 31 6.10 0.49 4.89
CA ALA A 31 7.32 -0.07 5.44
C ALA A 31 7.37 -1.56 5.09
N CYS A 32 8.56 -2.09 4.80
CA CYS A 32 8.70 -3.49 4.42
C CYS A 32 10.05 -4.09 4.83
N GLY A 33 10.10 -5.43 4.87
CA GLY A 33 11.35 -6.17 5.00
C GLY A 33 12.24 -5.99 3.76
N PRO A 34 13.53 -6.33 3.86
CA PRO A 34 14.52 -6.05 2.80
C PRO A 34 14.20 -6.75 1.46
N GLY A 35 13.44 -7.85 1.46
CA GLY A 35 13.05 -8.58 0.26
C GLY A 35 11.71 -8.13 -0.36
N ASN A 36 10.97 -7.22 0.27
CA ASN A 36 9.56 -6.97 -0.05
C ASN A 36 9.31 -5.66 -0.82
N LEU A 37 10.36 -4.95 -1.27
CA LEU A 37 10.20 -3.65 -1.95
C LEU A 37 9.28 -3.74 -3.18
N THR A 38 9.37 -4.83 -3.95
CA THR A 38 8.51 -5.05 -5.13
C THR A 38 7.03 -5.20 -4.75
N GLU A 39 6.72 -5.94 -3.68
CA GLU A 39 5.35 -6.12 -3.15
C GLU A 39 4.81 -4.78 -2.63
N ALA A 40 5.63 -4.07 -1.85
CA ALA A 40 5.35 -2.73 -1.35
C ALA A 40 4.99 -1.75 -2.47
N LEU A 41 5.84 -1.64 -3.51
CA LEU A 41 5.58 -0.77 -4.66
C LEU A 41 4.34 -1.19 -5.46
N SER A 42 4.06 -2.50 -5.53
CA SER A 42 2.85 -3.01 -6.18
C SER A 42 1.58 -2.57 -5.43
N MET A 43 1.59 -2.59 -4.09
CA MET A 43 0.48 -2.08 -3.28
C MET A 43 0.25 -0.58 -3.52
N PHE A 44 1.32 0.23 -3.52
CA PHE A 44 1.21 1.65 -3.85
C PHE A 44 0.65 1.85 -5.26
N ARG A 45 1.16 1.11 -6.26
CA ARG A 45 0.69 1.22 -7.64
C ARG A 45 -0.80 0.93 -7.73
N THR A 46 -1.28 -0.13 -7.08
CA THR A 46 -2.71 -0.47 -7.03
C THR A 46 -3.50 0.68 -6.41
N TRP A 47 -3.14 1.12 -5.19
CA TRP A 47 -3.82 2.24 -4.53
C TRP A 47 -3.83 3.51 -5.39
N ALA A 48 -2.72 3.85 -6.05
CA ALA A 48 -2.60 5.05 -6.88
C ALA A 48 -3.39 4.93 -8.21
N SER A 49 -3.54 3.71 -8.74
CA SER A 49 -4.17 3.46 -10.04
C SER A 49 -5.67 3.13 -9.94
N GLU A 50 -6.19 2.86 -8.75
CA GLU A 50 -7.61 2.54 -8.52
C GLU A 50 -8.53 3.78 -8.69
N ASP A 51 -8.54 4.45 -9.85
CA ASP A 51 -9.54 5.49 -10.19
C ASP A 51 -9.87 5.56 -11.71
N VAL A 52 -10.29 4.43 -12.30
CA VAL A 52 -10.92 4.40 -13.65
C VAL A 52 -12.17 3.49 -13.73
N ALA A 53 -12.56 2.75 -12.68
CA ALA A 53 -13.69 1.79 -12.74
C ALA A 53 -14.97 2.23 -12.02
N GLY A 54 -15.03 3.46 -11.51
CA GLY A 54 -16.17 3.99 -10.72
C GLY A 54 -17.08 4.98 -11.45
N VAL A 55 -16.96 5.12 -12.77
CA VAL A 55 -17.86 5.95 -13.60
C VAL A 55 -18.28 5.14 -14.83
N LEU A 56 -19.25 4.25 -14.66
CA LEU A 56 -20.13 3.74 -15.71
C LEU A 56 -21.57 3.75 -15.18
#